data_AF-A0A8X7Z2N6-F1
#
_entry.id   AF-A0A8X7Z2N6-F1
#
_cell.length_a   1.000
_cell.length_b   1.000
_cell.length_c   1.000
_cell.angle_alpha   90.00
_cell.angle_beta   90.00
_cell.angle_gamma   90.00
#
_symmetry.space_group_name_H-M   'P 1'
#
loop_
_entity.id
_entity.type
_entity.pdbx_description
1 polymer ?
#
loop_
_entity_poly.entity_id
_entity_poly.type
_entity_poly.pdbx_seq_one_letter_code
_entity_poly.pdbx_strand_id
1 'polypeptide(L)'
;MSMHFIISNFSHRAFGFFHVCSLVIGSGYFRGSDSLLLCLKDMAETFLFTSESVNEGHPDKLCDQISDAVLDACLAQDPDSKVACETCTKTNMVMVFGEITTKANVDYEKIVRDTCRNIGFTSDDVGLDADNCKVLVNIEQQSPDIAQGVHGHFSKRPEEIGAGDQGHMFGYATDETPELMPLSHVLATKLGARLTEVRKNGTCAWLRPDGKTQVTVEYYNENGAMVPVRVHTVLISTQHDETVTNDEIAADLKEHVIKPVIPEKYLDEKTIFHLNPSGRFVIGGPHGDAGLTGRKIIIDTYGGWGAHGGGAFSGKDPTKVDRSGAYIVRQAAKSIVASGLARRCIVQVSYAIGVPEPLSVFVDTYGTGKIPDKEILQIVKESFDFRPGMISINLDLKRGGNNRFLKTAAYGHFGRDDPDFTWEVVKPLKWDNKIRANNDVCKEEGTAAELQYMIFSAIQYNVYLLLLLNLAGDKSSCPFIGCLTVVAVLVLDEAVDMSLFVAPVDAQPQSGRCQRQTHPFNSGTFLQKRCLTDRKCINRKVQSIALHPSDFLTVLVEGLVDCHLSAKEFSVTLPVNDNNGLGKCHATWRRAFQ
;
A
#
# COMPACT_ATOMS: atom_id res chain seq x y z
N MET A 1 10.92 -55.97 4.54
CA MET A 1 10.25 -56.91 3.62
C MET A 1 9.31 -56.06 2.77
N SER A 2 9.62 -55.85 1.49
CA SER A 2 9.11 -56.64 0.34
C SER A 2 7.66 -56.22 0.02
N MET A 3 7.30 -55.69 -1.16
CA MET A 3 7.79 -55.87 -2.54
C MET A 3 8.21 -54.51 -3.19
N HIS A 4 9.33 -54.40 -3.90
CA HIS A 4 9.57 -54.75 -5.32
C HIS A 4 8.82 -53.89 -6.37
N PHE A 5 9.57 -53.02 -7.04
CA PHE A 5 9.18 -52.33 -8.29
C PHE A 5 9.18 -53.29 -9.48
N ILE A 6 8.30 -53.06 -10.45
CA ILE A 6 8.49 -53.47 -11.85
C ILE A 6 8.17 -52.25 -12.74
N ILE A 7 9.06 -51.96 -13.70
CA ILE A 7 8.89 -50.91 -14.71
C ILE A 7 8.63 -51.57 -16.06
N SER A 8 7.65 -51.09 -16.81
CA SER A 8 7.44 -51.46 -18.22
C SER A 8 7.13 -50.22 -19.05
N ASN A 9 8.07 -49.81 -19.91
CA ASN A 9 7.86 -48.71 -20.85
C ASN A 9 6.94 -49.12 -21.99
N PHE A 10 5.97 -48.26 -22.34
CA PHE A 10 5.34 -48.21 -23.66
C PHE A 10 5.17 -46.75 -24.10
N SER A 11 5.34 -46.49 -25.40
CA SER A 11 5.51 -45.14 -25.95
C SER A 11 4.31 -44.63 -26.76
N HIS A 12 4.15 -43.31 -26.83
CA HIS A 12 3.38 -42.57 -27.86
C HIS A 12 1.87 -42.92 -27.96
N ARG A 13 0.95 -42.10 -27.44
CA ARG A 13 0.62 -40.75 -27.94
C ARG A 13 -0.23 -39.94 -26.95
N ALA A 14 -0.46 -38.67 -27.26
CA ALA A 14 -1.15 -37.72 -26.40
C ALA A 14 -2.63 -38.07 -26.17
N PHE A 15 -3.03 -38.09 -24.89
CA PHE A 15 -4.25 -37.47 -24.36
C PHE A 15 -4.04 -37.21 -22.86
N GLY A 16 -4.59 -36.12 -22.32
CA GLY A 16 -4.37 -35.72 -20.93
C GLY A 16 -5.21 -36.55 -19.95
N PHE A 17 -4.58 -37.44 -19.19
CA PHE A 17 -5.21 -38.13 -18.06
C PHE A 17 -4.91 -37.41 -16.75
N PHE A 18 -5.88 -36.65 -16.25
CA PHE A 18 -5.89 -36.25 -14.84
C PHE A 18 -6.01 -37.51 -13.97
N HIS A 19 -5.12 -37.65 -12.98
CA HIS A 19 -5.25 -38.69 -11.96
C HIS A 19 -6.37 -38.32 -10.99
N VAL A 20 -7.57 -38.83 -11.24
CA VAL A 20 -8.67 -38.78 -10.26
C VAL A 20 -8.36 -39.79 -9.16
N CYS A 21 -7.73 -39.34 -8.08
CA CYS A 21 -7.58 -40.11 -6.85
C CYS A 21 -8.95 -40.30 -6.18
N SER A 22 -9.68 -41.35 -6.58
CA SER A 22 -10.92 -41.78 -5.93
C SER A 22 -10.64 -42.29 -4.52
N LEU A 23 -10.53 -41.37 -3.56
CA LEU A 23 -10.34 -41.69 -2.15
C LEU A 23 -11.65 -42.28 -1.60
N VAL A 24 -11.73 -43.61 -1.54
CA VAL A 24 -12.84 -44.30 -0.87
C VAL A 24 -12.72 -44.04 0.63
N ILE A 25 -13.56 -43.13 1.15
CA ILE A 25 -13.58 -42.77 2.57
C ILE A 25 -14.22 -43.90 3.38
N GLY A 26 -13.40 -44.90 3.70
CA GLY A 26 -13.70 -45.83 4.80
C GLY A 26 -13.78 -45.06 6.12
N SER A 27 -14.65 -45.50 7.02
CA SER A 27 -14.96 -44.81 8.28
C SER A 27 -13.75 -44.78 9.24
N GLY A 28 -12.95 -43.71 9.16
CA GLY A 28 -11.79 -43.46 10.03
C GLY A 28 -11.58 -41.97 10.28
N TYR A 29 -11.41 -41.60 11.54
CA TYR A 29 -11.16 -40.21 11.96
C TYR A 29 -9.80 -39.70 11.44
N PHE A 30 -9.80 -38.95 10.34
CA PHE A 30 -8.61 -38.26 9.85
C PHE A 30 -8.47 -36.87 10.49
N ARG A 31 -7.43 -36.71 11.33
CA ARG A 31 -6.85 -35.39 11.61
C ARG A 31 -6.07 -34.95 10.36
N GLY A 32 -6.68 -34.15 9.49
CA GLY A 32 -6.14 -33.83 8.17
C GLY A 32 -6.47 -32.43 7.62
N SER A 33 -6.93 -31.50 8.48
CA SER A 33 -7.16 -30.10 8.13
C SER A 33 -5.93 -29.44 7.50
N ASP A 34 -4.77 -29.70 8.09
CA ASP A 34 -3.57 -28.91 7.88
C ASP A 34 -2.94 -29.22 6.51
N SER A 35 -3.02 -30.48 6.05
CA SER A 35 -2.52 -30.88 4.73
C SER A 35 -3.31 -30.30 3.57
N LEU A 36 -4.63 -30.14 3.72
CA LEU A 36 -5.46 -29.51 2.69
C LEU A 36 -5.24 -27.98 2.64
N LEU A 37 -5.05 -27.37 3.81
CA LEU A 37 -4.73 -25.94 3.92
C LEU A 37 -3.33 -25.60 3.39
N LEU A 38 -2.35 -26.50 3.52
CA LEU A 38 -1.05 -26.38 2.83
C LEU A 38 -1.24 -26.49 1.31
N CYS A 39 -1.91 -27.54 0.83
CA CYS A 39 -2.06 -27.79 -0.60
C CYS A 39 -2.83 -26.68 -1.35
N LEU A 40 -3.75 -25.98 -0.67
CA LEU A 40 -4.42 -24.78 -1.21
C LEU A 40 -3.54 -23.52 -1.16
N LYS A 41 -2.58 -23.42 -0.23
CA LYS A 41 -1.59 -22.32 -0.22
C LYS A 41 -0.58 -22.47 -1.35
N ASP A 42 -0.19 -23.70 -1.70
CA ASP A 42 0.65 -23.98 -2.88
C ASP A 42 -0.05 -23.67 -4.23
N MET A 43 -1.35 -23.34 -4.22
CA MET A 43 -2.12 -22.89 -5.38
C MET A 43 -2.35 -21.37 -5.43
N ALA A 44 -1.87 -20.61 -4.44
CA ALA A 44 -2.07 -19.17 -4.38
C ALA A 44 -1.01 -18.41 -5.17
N GLU A 45 -1.42 -17.52 -6.09
CA GLU A 45 -0.48 -16.76 -6.93
C GLU A 45 0.42 -15.84 -6.10
N THR A 46 1.72 -16.12 -6.13
CA THR A 46 2.79 -15.29 -5.58
C THR A 46 3.39 -14.37 -6.63
N PHE A 47 3.86 -13.19 -6.23
CA PHE A 47 4.60 -12.26 -7.08
C PHE A 47 5.88 -11.75 -6.40
N LEU A 48 6.82 -11.26 -7.20
CA LEU A 48 8.07 -10.67 -6.70
C LEU A 48 7.96 -9.15 -6.67
N PHE A 49 8.31 -8.54 -5.53
CA PHE A 49 8.47 -7.09 -5.41
C PHE A 49 9.89 -6.77 -4.93
N THR A 50 10.48 -5.70 -5.45
CA THR A 50 11.87 -5.31 -5.14
C THR A 50 11.94 -3.88 -4.63
N SER A 51 12.71 -3.67 -3.56
CA SER A 51 13.06 -2.34 -3.06
C SER A 51 14.57 -2.22 -2.91
N GLU A 52 15.12 -1.05 -3.22
CA GLU A 52 16.51 -0.69 -2.92
C GLU A 52 16.62 0.23 -1.70
N SER A 53 17.85 0.37 -1.21
CA SER A 53 18.29 1.38 -0.24
C SER A 53 19.78 1.65 -0.45
N VAL A 54 20.26 2.79 0.05
CA VAL A 54 21.67 3.18 0.00
C VAL A 54 22.13 3.67 1.37
N ASN A 55 23.40 3.47 1.70
CA ASN A 55 23.97 3.91 2.96
C ASN A 55 24.36 5.41 2.94
N GLU A 56 24.77 5.93 4.10
CA GLU A 56 25.13 7.34 4.29
C GLU A 56 26.27 7.88 3.41
N GLY A 57 27.12 7.01 2.84
CA GLY A 57 28.23 7.42 1.98
C GLY A 57 27.89 7.54 0.50
N HIS A 58 26.71 7.08 0.07
CA HIS A 58 26.25 7.29 -1.30
C HIS A 58 26.20 8.80 -1.62
N PRO A 59 26.77 9.29 -2.74
CA PRO A 59 26.95 10.73 -2.94
C PRO A 59 25.65 11.54 -2.94
N ASP A 60 24.54 11.06 -3.52
CA ASP A 60 23.21 11.69 -3.33
C ASP A 60 22.79 11.79 -1.85
N LYS A 61 23.02 10.74 -1.05
CA LYS A 61 22.61 10.71 0.36
C LYS A 61 23.54 11.55 1.24
N LEU A 62 24.81 11.71 0.86
CA LEU A 62 25.72 12.70 1.41
C LEU A 62 25.15 14.12 1.21
N CYS A 63 24.62 14.43 0.01
CA CYS A 63 23.96 15.70 -0.26
C CYS A 63 22.68 15.90 0.58
N ASP A 64 21.81 14.90 0.67
CA ASP A 64 20.62 14.95 1.54
C ASP A 64 21.00 15.25 3.01
N GLN A 65 22.02 14.56 3.54
CA GLN A 65 22.51 14.77 4.91
C GLN A 65 23.09 16.16 5.13
N ILE A 66 23.88 16.69 4.19
CA ILE A 66 24.44 18.05 4.27
C ILE A 66 23.32 19.09 4.25
N SER A 67 22.37 18.96 3.32
CA SER A 67 21.19 19.82 3.20
C SER A 67 20.38 19.88 4.50
N ASP A 68 20.17 18.74 5.18
CA ASP A 68 19.46 18.71 6.46
C ASP A 68 20.32 19.11 7.66
N ALA A 69 21.65 18.93 7.62
CA ALA A 69 22.55 19.46 8.66
C ALA A 69 22.57 21.00 8.66
N VAL A 70 22.48 21.63 7.47
CA VAL A 70 22.28 23.08 7.35
C VAL A 70 20.92 23.50 7.90
N LEU A 71 19.85 22.77 7.59
CA LEU A 71 18.50 23.03 8.14
C LEU A 71 18.47 22.94 9.68
N ASP A 72 19.04 21.88 10.27
CA ASP A 72 19.11 21.72 11.73
C ASP A 72 19.90 22.87 12.38
N ALA A 73 21.00 23.32 11.77
CA ALA A 73 21.80 24.44 12.26
C ALA A 73 21.07 25.80 12.18
N CYS A 74 20.26 26.02 11.13
CA CYS A 74 19.36 27.18 11.04
C CYS A 74 18.28 27.14 12.12
N LEU A 75 17.55 26.02 12.24
CA LEU A 75 16.44 25.87 13.19
C LEU A 75 16.89 25.89 14.66
N ALA A 76 18.12 25.44 14.95
CA ALA A 76 18.69 25.49 16.30
C ALA A 76 18.89 26.91 16.86
N GLN A 77 18.97 27.93 15.98
CA GLN A 77 19.12 29.33 16.36
C GLN A 77 17.87 30.18 16.04
N ASP A 78 17.19 29.87 14.93
CA ASP A 78 15.97 30.55 14.50
C ASP A 78 14.91 29.54 14.01
N PRO A 79 13.98 29.09 14.88
CA PRO A 79 12.91 28.17 14.52
C PRO A 79 11.96 28.65 13.41
N ASP A 80 11.99 29.94 13.06
CA ASP A 80 11.21 30.51 11.95
C ASP A 80 11.95 30.51 10.60
N SER A 81 13.21 30.06 10.56
CA SER A 81 14.05 29.99 9.35
C SER A 81 13.29 29.48 8.13
N LYS A 82 13.43 30.18 7.01
CA LYS A 82 12.99 29.70 5.69
C LYS A 82 14.21 29.09 5.01
N VAL A 83 14.12 27.82 4.63
CA VAL A 83 15.26 27.04 4.13
C VAL A 83 14.82 26.21 2.92
N ALA A 84 15.56 26.33 1.83
CA ALA A 84 15.55 25.47 0.65
C ALA A 84 17.03 25.25 0.25
N CYS A 85 17.74 24.50 1.10
CA CYS A 85 19.17 24.27 0.93
C CYS A 85 19.41 23.01 0.09
N GLU A 86 19.76 23.19 -1.18
CA GLU A 86 20.17 22.11 -2.07
C GLU A 86 21.69 21.89 -1.95
N THR A 87 22.11 20.63 -2.08
CA THR A 87 23.53 20.26 -2.10
C THR A 87 23.83 19.45 -3.36
N CYS A 88 25.00 19.65 -3.96
CA CYS A 88 25.56 18.73 -4.95
C CYS A 88 27.05 18.45 -4.71
N THR A 89 27.56 17.34 -5.23
CA THR A 89 28.95 16.93 -5.04
C THR A 89 29.50 16.13 -6.22
N LYS A 90 30.82 16.25 -6.44
CA LYS A 90 31.62 15.42 -7.33
C LYS A 90 33.07 15.40 -6.81
N THR A 91 33.98 14.72 -7.49
CA THR A 91 35.41 14.58 -7.14
C THR A 91 36.01 15.89 -6.61
N ASN A 92 36.44 15.89 -5.34
CA ASN A 92 37.07 17.03 -4.66
C ASN A 92 36.21 18.31 -4.63
N MET A 93 34.88 18.20 -4.62
CA MET A 93 33.98 19.36 -4.55
C MET A 93 32.61 19.04 -3.92
N VAL A 94 32.16 19.91 -3.02
CA VAL A 94 30.78 20.02 -2.55
C VAL A 94 30.30 21.45 -2.80
N MET A 95 29.06 21.61 -3.27
CA MET A 95 28.39 22.91 -3.36
C MET A 95 27.08 22.87 -2.58
N VAL A 96 26.86 23.87 -1.73
CA VAL A 96 25.56 24.16 -1.09
C VAL A 96 24.98 25.44 -1.69
N PHE A 97 23.71 25.38 -2.09
CA PHE A 97 23.03 26.44 -2.85
C PHE A 97 21.52 26.49 -2.58
N GLY A 98 20.82 27.44 -3.20
CA GLY A 98 19.39 27.68 -2.99
C GLY A 98 19.14 28.82 -2.00
N GLU A 99 17.97 28.83 -1.34
CA GLU A 99 17.51 30.00 -0.60
C GLU A 99 17.39 29.77 0.91
N ILE A 100 18.02 30.65 1.70
CA ILE A 100 17.90 30.67 3.16
C ILE A 100 17.63 32.10 3.66
N THR A 101 16.49 32.29 4.33
CA THR A 101 16.18 33.50 5.11
C THR A 101 16.08 33.11 6.58
N THR A 102 17.10 33.45 7.35
CA THR A 102 17.26 33.08 8.77
C THR A 102 17.90 34.21 9.58
N LYS A 103 17.65 34.24 10.89
CA LYS A 103 18.41 35.06 11.87
C LYS A 103 19.64 34.32 12.42
N ALA A 104 19.81 33.03 12.09
CA ALA A 104 20.91 32.19 12.54
C ALA A 104 22.26 32.66 11.97
N ASN A 105 23.32 32.60 12.76
CA ASN A 105 24.69 32.75 12.26
C ASN A 105 25.24 31.35 11.94
N VAL A 106 25.40 31.03 10.66
CA VAL A 106 25.63 29.67 10.17
C VAL A 106 26.93 29.60 9.35
N ASP A 107 27.88 28.80 9.82
CA ASP A 107 29.09 28.45 9.09
C ASP A 107 28.80 27.24 8.18
N TYR A 108 28.34 27.53 6.96
CA TYR A 108 27.99 26.51 5.98
C TYR A 108 29.18 25.62 5.60
N GLU A 109 30.39 26.18 5.50
CA GLU A 109 31.57 25.40 5.16
C GLU A 109 31.90 24.39 6.25
N LYS A 110 31.94 24.83 7.52
CA LYS A 110 32.16 23.93 8.65
C LYS A 110 31.10 22.82 8.72
N ILE A 111 29.83 23.11 8.46
CA ILE A 111 28.75 22.10 8.46
C ILE A 111 28.96 21.07 7.36
N VAL A 112 29.33 21.49 6.14
CA VAL A 112 29.68 20.58 5.04
C VAL A 112 30.83 19.65 5.47
N ARG A 113 31.94 20.22 5.96
CA ARG A 113 33.14 19.45 6.34
C ARG A 113 32.85 18.49 7.49
N ASP A 114 32.17 18.94 8.55
CA ASP A 114 31.81 18.09 9.69
C ASP A 114 30.88 16.94 9.29
N THR A 115 29.90 17.18 8.39
CA THR A 115 29.00 16.14 7.90
C THR A 115 29.76 15.08 7.09
N CYS A 116 30.61 15.49 6.14
CA CYS A 116 31.49 14.59 5.39
C CYS A 116 32.38 13.75 6.32
N ARG A 117 33.02 14.38 7.32
CA ARG A 117 33.93 13.72 8.25
C ARG A 117 33.21 12.70 9.14
N ASN A 118 32.01 13.00 9.62
CA ASN A 118 31.18 12.12 10.45
C ASN A 118 30.62 10.89 9.70
N ILE A 119 30.46 11.00 8.37
CA ILE A 119 30.14 9.88 7.48
C ILE A 119 31.38 8.99 7.25
N GLY A 120 32.57 9.58 7.25
CA GLY A 120 33.86 8.88 7.10
C GLY A 120 34.65 9.28 5.85
N PHE A 121 34.28 10.37 5.19
CA PHE A 121 35.03 10.93 4.06
C PHE A 121 36.23 11.74 4.58
N THR A 122 37.36 11.06 4.76
CA THR A 122 38.57 11.58 5.44
C THR A 122 39.84 11.50 4.57
N SER A 123 39.72 11.15 3.29
CA SER A 123 40.83 11.12 2.33
C SER A 123 40.31 10.96 0.89
N ASP A 124 41.09 11.40 -0.10
CA ASP A 124 40.78 11.18 -1.52
C ASP A 124 40.66 9.68 -1.87
N ASP A 125 41.41 8.82 -1.17
CA ASP A 125 41.38 7.36 -1.33
C ASP A 125 40.00 6.76 -1.06
N VAL A 126 39.26 7.26 -0.07
CA VAL A 126 37.88 6.80 0.22
C VAL A 126 36.81 7.48 -0.65
N GLY A 127 37.18 8.48 -1.45
CA GLY A 127 36.34 9.12 -2.46
C GLY A 127 36.01 10.60 -2.20
N LEU A 128 36.36 11.14 -1.03
CA LEU A 128 36.34 12.56 -0.68
C LEU A 128 37.14 12.78 0.62
N ASP A 129 37.95 13.83 0.66
CA ASP A 129 38.58 14.35 1.87
C ASP A 129 37.78 15.55 2.42
N ALA A 130 37.17 15.42 3.60
CA ALA A 130 36.39 16.50 4.22
C ALA A 130 37.19 17.76 4.56
N ASP A 131 38.49 17.65 4.82
CA ASP A 131 39.34 18.75 5.27
C ASP A 131 40.07 19.43 4.10
N ASN A 132 40.35 18.70 3.01
CA ASN A 132 40.98 19.23 1.80
C ASN A 132 40.00 19.58 0.65
N CYS A 133 38.73 19.14 0.69
CA CYS A 133 37.82 19.37 -0.43
C CYS A 133 37.44 20.85 -0.65
N LYS A 134 37.08 21.19 -1.89
CA LYS A 134 36.49 22.49 -2.21
C LYS A 134 35.04 22.53 -1.72
N VAL A 135 34.72 23.46 -0.83
CA VAL A 135 33.33 23.79 -0.49
C VAL A 135 32.96 25.09 -1.19
N LEU A 136 31.85 25.07 -1.92
CA LEU A 136 31.30 26.22 -2.64
C LEU A 136 29.95 26.58 -2.01
N VAL A 137 29.79 27.85 -1.61
CA VAL A 137 28.56 28.35 -0.97
C VAL A 137 27.93 29.37 -1.93
N ASN A 138 26.75 29.06 -2.45
CA ASN A 138 25.98 29.90 -3.36
C ASN A 138 24.52 30.01 -2.89
N ILE A 139 24.35 30.54 -1.68
CA ILE A 139 23.06 30.63 -0.97
C ILE A 139 22.60 32.09 -0.98
N GLU A 140 21.37 32.32 -1.44
CA GLU A 140 20.71 33.63 -1.46
C GLU A 140 19.55 33.70 -0.44
N GLN A 141 18.87 34.84 -0.34
CA GLN A 141 17.65 34.98 0.48
C GLN A 141 16.43 34.47 -0.30
N GLN A 142 15.41 33.97 0.42
CA GLN A 142 14.15 33.58 -0.20
C GLN A 142 13.47 34.76 -0.88
N SER A 143 12.98 34.54 -2.12
CA SER A 143 12.25 35.54 -2.89
C SER A 143 11.14 36.23 -2.07
N PRO A 144 11.12 37.58 -2.01
CA PRO A 144 10.06 38.33 -1.33
C PRO A 144 8.64 38.01 -1.82
N ASP A 145 8.48 37.69 -3.11
CA ASP A 145 7.18 37.37 -3.72
C ASP A 145 6.60 36.06 -3.20
N ILE A 146 7.46 35.09 -2.88
CA ILE A 146 7.09 33.85 -2.18
C ILE A 146 6.82 34.16 -0.70
N ALA A 147 7.68 34.94 -0.05
CA ALA A 147 7.57 35.25 1.38
C ALA A 147 6.25 35.97 1.75
N GLN A 148 5.77 36.89 0.90
CA GLN A 148 4.46 37.54 1.10
C GLN A 148 3.28 36.59 0.89
N GLY A 149 3.30 35.75 -0.16
CA GLY A 149 2.24 34.78 -0.44
C GLY A 149 2.12 33.70 0.65
N VAL A 150 3.24 33.11 1.06
CA VAL A 150 3.29 31.95 1.98
C VAL A 150 3.06 32.37 3.44
N HIS A 151 3.84 33.32 3.96
CA HIS A 151 3.84 33.70 5.38
C HIS A 151 3.70 35.22 5.64
N GLY A 152 3.41 36.02 4.62
CA GLY A 152 3.21 37.47 4.75
C GLY A 152 4.42 38.22 5.32
N HIS A 153 5.64 37.83 4.94
CA HIS A 153 6.88 38.28 5.61
C HIS A 153 6.85 38.07 7.13
N PHE A 154 6.42 36.88 7.57
CA PHE A 154 6.30 36.46 8.96
C PHE A 154 5.17 37.14 9.77
N SER A 155 4.16 37.72 9.09
CA SER A 155 2.97 38.30 9.74
C SER A 155 1.74 37.40 9.80
N LYS A 156 1.65 36.35 8.97
CA LYS A 156 0.50 35.42 8.96
C LYS A 156 0.50 34.52 10.21
N ARG A 157 -0.68 34.28 10.79
CA ARG A 157 -0.86 33.35 11.91
C ARG A 157 -0.74 31.89 11.43
N PRO A 158 -0.41 30.91 12.29
CA PRO A 158 -0.17 29.52 11.84
C PRO A 158 -1.32 28.89 11.05
N GLU A 159 -2.56 29.21 11.40
CA GLU A 159 -3.78 28.76 10.71
C GLU A 159 -4.02 29.46 9.34
N GLU A 160 -3.26 30.53 9.04
CA GLU A 160 -3.29 31.33 7.81
C GLU A 160 -2.06 31.12 6.92
N ILE A 161 -1.02 30.40 7.40
CA ILE A 161 0.18 30.09 6.62
C ILE A 161 -0.21 29.21 5.42
N GLY A 162 0.06 29.71 4.22
CA GLY A 162 -0.17 28.98 2.98
C GLY A 162 0.89 27.91 2.74
N ALA A 163 0.62 26.98 1.82
CA ALA A 163 1.63 26.03 1.36
C ALA A 163 2.82 26.77 0.73
N GLY A 164 4.03 26.33 1.07
CA GLY A 164 5.27 26.93 0.56
C GLY A 164 5.45 26.80 -0.95
N ASP A 165 4.81 25.80 -1.56
CA ASP A 165 4.68 25.57 -3.00
C ASP A 165 3.38 24.81 -3.29
N GLN A 166 3.03 24.62 -4.56
CA GLN A 166 2.04 23.65 -5.01
C GLN A 166 2.62 22.21 -5.03
N GLY A 167 1.76 21.20 -5.03
CA GLY A 167 2.19 19.81 -5.21
C GLY A 167 1.20 18.81 -4.63
N HIS A 168 1.55 17.52 -4.67
CA HIS A 168 0.82 16.46 -3.97
C HIS A 168 1.77 15.49 -3.27
N MET A 169 1.36 14.95 -2.12
CA MET A 169 2.17 14.09 -1.26
C MET A 169 1.38 12.83 -0.91
N PHE A 170 2.10 11.73 -0.72
CA PHE A 170 1.51 10.42 -0.41
C PHE A 170 2.05 9.87 0.90
N GLY A 171 1.15 9.27 1.66
CA GLY A 171 1.41 8.55 2.90
C GLY A 171 0.99 7.10 2.73
N TYR A 172 1.80 6.17 3.21
CA TYR A 172 1.54 4.74 3.09
C TYR A 172 1.79 4.00 4.41
N ALA A 173 1.00 2.96 4.65
CA ALA A 173 1.19 1.99 5.72
C ALA A 173 0.61 0.62 5.35
N THR A 174 1.19 -0.42 5.94
CA THR A 174 0.81 -1.83 5.75
C THR A 174 1.10 -2.62 7.03
N ASP A 175 0.33 -3.66 7.33
CA ASP A 175 0.49 -4.49 8.53
C ASP A 175 1.54 -5.62 8.40
N GLU A 176 2.30 -5.69 7.31
CA GLU A 176 3.31 -6.75 7.08
C GLU A 176 4.56 -6.67 7.97
N THR A 177 4.82 -5.52 8.62
CA THR A 177 5.87 -5.38 9.65
C THR A 177 5.41 -4.54 10.86
N PRO A 178 6.04 -4.67 12.05
CA PRO A 178 5.67 -3.91 13.25
C PRO A 178 5.76 -2.38 13.12
N GLU A 179 6.73 -1.87 12.36
CA GLU A 179 6.89 -0.44 12.04
C GLU A 179 5.89 0.07 10.98
N LEU A 180 4.99 -0.81 10.52
CA LEU A 180 3.94 -0.60 9.53
C LEU A 180 4.47 -0.12 8.17
N MET A 181 5.50 -0.80 7.66
CA MET A 181 6.22 -0.50 6.41
C MET A 181 6.36 -1.76 5.55
N PRO A 182 6.67 -1.63 4.24
CA PRO A 182 6.91 -2.79 3.40
C PRO A 182 8.21 -3.52 3.78
N LEU A 183 8.16 -4.84 3.93
CA LEU A 183 9.30 -5.67 4.32
C LEU A 183 10.47 -5.54 3.33
N SER A 184 10.20 -5.49 2.02
CA SER A 184 11.25 -5.31 1.00
C SER A 184 12.06 -4.03 1.23
N HIS A 185 11.38 -2.92 1.55
CA HIS A 185 12.03 -1.65 1.89
C HIS A 185 12.75 -1.73 3.24
N VAL A 186 12.08 -2.25 4.28
CA VAL A 186 12.62 -2.39 5.64
C VAL A 186 13.91 -3.21 5.65
N LEU A 187 13.96 -4.33 4.93
CA LEU A 187 15.16 -5.17 4.85
C LEU A 187 16.28 -4.50 4.08
N ALA A 188 16.02 -3.89 2.92
CA ALA A 188 17.04 -3.15 2.18
C ALA A 188 17.64 -2.03 3.05
N THR A 189 16.81 -1.21 3.69
CA THR A 189 17.25 -0.12 4.56
C THR A 189 18.02 -0.59 5.79
N LYS A 190 17.60 -1.70 6.43
CA LYS A 190 18.34 -2.28 7.57
C LYS A 190 19.67 -2.90 7.16
N LEU A 191 19.79 -3.49 5.95
CA LEU A 191 21.09 -3.93 5.41
C LEU A 191 22.02 -2.73 5.19
N GLY A 192 21.52 -1.63 4.61
CA GLY A 192 22.26 -0.39 4.42
C GLY A 192 22.75 0.23 5.73
N ALA A 193 21.91 0.25 6.77
CA ALA A 193 22.30 0.69 8.11
C ALA A 193 23.33 -0.24 8.76
N ARG A 194 23.14 -1.56 8.63
CA ARG A 194 24.05 -2.57 9.19
C ARG A 194 25.44 -2.52 8.58
N LEU A 195 25.58 -2.27 7.27
CA LEU A 195 26.87 -2.01 6.61
C LEU A 195 27.64 -0.87 7.29
N THR A 196 26.97 0.26 7.52
CA THR A 196 27.55 1.39 8.27
C THR A 196 27.94 1.01 9.69
N GLU A 197 27.11 0.22 10.38
CA GLU A 197 27.39 -0.22 11.75
C GLU A 197 28.67 -1.08 11.81
N VAL A 198 28.78 -2.13 10.98
CA VAL A 198 29.96 -3.02 10.98
C VAL A 198 31.23 -2.35 10.46
N ARG A 199 31.10 -1.29 9.66
CA ARG A 199 32.20 -0.37 9.32
C ARG A 199 32.63 0.45 10.54
N LYS A 200 31.69 1.20 11.15
CA LYS A 200 32.00 2.15 12.24
C LYS A 200 32.40 1.48 13.56
N ASN A 201 31.98 0.23 13.80
CA ASN A 201 32.41 -0.55 14.97
C ASN A 201 33.67 -1.41 14.72
N GLY A 202 34.19 -1.44 13.48
CA GLY A 202 35.42 -2.15 13.11
C GLY A 202 35.27 -3.66 12.85
N THR A 203 34.06 -4.23 12.91
CA THR A 203 33.83 -5.67 12.60
C THR A 203 34.25 -6.01 11.17
N CYS A 204 33.90 -5.17 10.21
CA CYS A 204 34.30 -5.28 8.81
C CYS A 204 35.07 -4.01 8.42
N ALA A 205 36.25 -3.82 9.02
CA ALA A 205 37.06 -2.61 8.91
C ALA A 205 37.52 -2.25 7.48
N TRP A 206 37.48 -3.21 6.55
CA TRP A 206 37.77 -3.02 5.12
C TRP A 206 36.68 -2.22 4.37
N LEU A 207 35.51 -2.01 4.98
CA LEU A 207 34.40 -1.26 4.41
C LEU A 207 34.69 0.24 4.31
N ARG A 208 34.34 0.83 3.16
CA ARG A 208 34.35 2.28 2.93
C ARG A 208 32.92 2.85 2.94
N PRO A 209 32.72 4.18 2.93
CA PRO A 209 31.41 4.77 3.22
C PRO A 209 30.28 4.44 2.22
N ASP A 210 30.57 4.34 0.92
CA ASP A 210 29.54 4.16 -0.13
C ASP A 210 29.08 2.70 -0.25
N GLY A 211 27.82 2.50 -0.62
CA GLY A 211 27.21 1.17 -0.70
C GLY A 211 25.70 1.19 -0.98
N LYS A 212 25.26 0.16 -1.70
CA LYS A 212 23.90 -0.01 -2.20
C LYS A 212 23.39 -1.41 -1.89
N THR A 213 22.13 -1.51 -1.52
CA THR A 213 21.48 -2.75 -1.06
C THR A 213 20.10 -2.87 -1.69
N GLN A 214 19.73 -4.05 -2.17
CA GLN A 214 18.42 -4.27 -2.79
C GLN A 214 17.89 -5.65 -2.40
N VAL A 215 16.60 -5.72 -2.06
CA VAL A 215 15.93 -6.94 -1.60
C VAL A 215 14.68 -7.17 -2.44
N THR A 216 14.64 -8.34 -3.08
CA THR A 216 13.45 -8.88 -3.75
C THR A 216 12.76 -9.83 -2.78
N VAL A 217 11.53 -9.51 -2.40
CA VAL A 217 10.67 -10.33 -1.54
C VAL A 217 9.57 -10.94 -2.40
N GLU A 218 9.25 -12.19 -2.09
CA GLU A 218 8.16 -12.96 -2.67
C GLU A 218 6.92 -12.80 -1.79
N TYR A 219 5.81 -12.38 -2.40
CA TYR A 219 4.60 -11.93 -1.73
C TYR A 219 3.38 -12.71 -2.18
N TYR A 220 2.49 -13.00 -1.23
CA TYR A 220 1.10 -13.40 -1.47
C TYR A 220 0.16 -12.21 -1.22
N ASN A 221 -0.94 -12.14 -1.98
CA ASN A 221 -1.97 -11.10 -1.86
C ASN A 221 -3.23 -11.64 -1.16
N GLU A 222 -3.32 -11.41 0.16
CA GLU A 222 -4.46 -11.85 0.97
C GLU A 222 -5.55 -10.78 0.96
N ASN A 223 -6.43 -10.81 -0.07
CA ASN A 223 -7.56 -9.89 -0.23
C ASN A 223 -7.15 -8.40 -0.14
N GLY A 224 -6.03 -8.01 -0.76
CA GLY A 224 -5.49 -6.65 -0.73
C GLY A 224 -4.43 -6.40 0.35
N ALA A 225 -4.25 -7.31 1.32
CA ALA A 225 -3.14 -7.26 2.26
C ALA A 225 -1.91 -8.00 1.71
N MET A 226 -0.71 -7.52 2.07
CA MET A 226 0.54 -8.14 1.64
C MET A 226 1.02 -9.13 2.71
N VAL A 227 1.34 -10.34 2.27
CA VAL A 227 1.90 -11.40 3.12
C VAL A 227 3.26 -11.78 2.55
N PRO A 228 4.38 -11.35 3.18
CA PRO A 228 5.70 -11.79 2.78
C PRO A 228 5.87 -13.29 3.00
N VAL A 229 6.24 -14.00 1.94
CA VAL A 229 6.49 -15.46 1.97
C VAL A 229 7.97 -15.71 2.27
N ARG A 230 8.87 -15.16 1.45
CA ARG A 230 10.32 -15.37 1.53
C ARG A 230 11.11 -14.24 0.87
N VAL A 231 12.40 -14.13 1.15
CA VAL A 231 13.34 -13.30 0.40
C VAL A 231 13.85 -14.11 -0.79
N HIS A 232 13.50 -13.66 -1.99
CA HIS A 232 13.91 -14.30 -3.24
C HIS A 232 15.35 -13.93 -3.60
N THR A 233 15.72 -12.64 -3.52
CA THR A 233 17.05 -12.14 -3.89
C THR A 233 17.54 -11.09 -2.91
N VAL A 234 18.82 -11.18 -2.52
CA VAL A 234 19.56 -10.11 -1.83
C VAL A 234 20.73 -9.68 -2.72
N LEU A 235 20.80 -8.39 -3.01
CA LEU A 235 21.90 -7.73 -3.68
C LEU A 235 22.58 -6.75 -2.71
N ILE A 236 23.90 -6.85 -2.57
CA ILE A 236 24.75 -5.86 -1.90
C ILE A 236 25.91 -5.51 -2.82
N SER A 237 26.13 -4.20 -3.02
CA SER A 237 27.33 -3.65 -3.66
C SER A 237 27.91 -2.59 -2.74
N THR A 238 28.99 -2.91 -2.03
CA THR A 238 29.59 -2.07 -1.00
C THR A 238 31.02 -1.66 -1.37
N GLN A 239 31.38 -0.42 -1.07
CA GLN A 239 32.73 0.10 -1.31
C GLN A 239 33.71 -0.54 -0.31
N HIS A 240 34.92 -0.85 -0.76
CA HIS A 240 35.93 -1.56 0.03
C HIS A 240 37.37 -1.04 -0.23
N ASP A 241 38.31 -1.36 0.65
CA ASP A 241 39.74 -1.13 0.38
C ASP A 241 40.37 -2.15 -0.59
N GLU A 242 41.68 -2.02 -0.85
CA GLU A 242 42.38 -2.87 -1.82
C GLU A 242 42.85 -4.22 -1.28
N THR A 243 42.69 -4.48 0.02
CA THR A 243 43.33 -5.60 0.74
C THR A 243 42.44 -6.83 0.85
N VAL A 244 41.12 -6.63 1.00
CA VAL A 244 40.14 -7.71 1.17
C VAL A 244 39.79 -8.39 -0.16
N THR A 245 39.66 -9.72 -0.15
CA THR A 245 39.25 -10.51 -1.32
C THR A 245 37.73 -10.59 -1.50
N ASN A 246 37.27 -10.91 -2.71
CA ASN A 246 35.84 -11.08 -2.97
C ASN A 246 35.21 -12.25 -2.19
N ASP A 247 35.98 -13.29 -1.86
CA ASP A 247 35.49 -14.43 -1.07
C ASP A 247 35.28 -14.03 0.40
N GLU A 248 36.20 -13.22 0.96
CA GLU A 248 36.05 -12.62 2.30
C GLU A 248 34.87 -11.64 2.34
N ILE A 249 34.76 -10.72 1.36
CA ILE A 249 33.59 -9.85 1.21
C ILE A 249 32.29 -10.67 1.18
N ALA A 250 32.24 -11.75 0.39
CA ALA A 250 31.04 -12.58 0.26
C ALA A 250 30.72 -13.40 1.53
N ALA A 251 31.71 -13.72 2.36
CA ALA A 251 31.53 -14.37 3.66
C ALA A 251 31.04 -13.37 4.73
N ASP A 252 31.76 -12.26 4.90
CA ASP A 252 31.46 -11.19 5.87
C ASP A 252 30.06 -10.59 5.64
N LEU A 253 29.70 -10.32 4.37
CA LEU A 253 28.37 -9.80 4.05
C LEU A 253 27.25 -10.79 4.40
N LYS A 254 27.49 -12.10 4.31
CA LYS A 254 26.51 -13.11 4.75
C LYS A 254 26.41 -13.16 6.27
N GLU A 255 27.55 -13.26 6.96
CA GLU A 255 27.59 -13.50 8.40
C GLU A 255 27.29 -12.27 9.24
N HIS A 256 27.87 -11.12 8.88
CA HIS A 256 27.87 -9.92 9.72
C HIS A 256 26.85 -8.86 9.27
N VAL A 257 26.29 -8.97 8.06
CA VAL A 257 25.31 -8.02 7.51
C VAL A 257 23.95 -8.67 7.23
N ILE A 258 23.90 -9.79 6.48
CA ILE A 258 22.63 -10.40 6.05
C ILE A 258 21.95 -11.18 7.18
N LYS A 259 22.62 -12.18 7.77
CA LYS A 259 22.05 -13.01 8.85
C LYS A 259 21.53 -12.20 10.06
N PRO A 260 22.18 -11.11 10.51
CA PRO A 260 21.67 -10.31 11.65
C PRO A 260 20.46 -9.43 11.30
N VAL A 261 20.15 -9.24 10.02
CA VAL A 261 19.08 -8.32 9.56
C VAL A 261 17.86 -9.05 9.02
N ILE A 262 18.04 -10.11 8.22
CA ILE A 262 16.93 -10.83 7.59
C ILE A 262 16.50 -11.98 8.52
N PRO A 263 15.25 -12.00 9.01
CA PRO A 263 14.75 -13.12 9.82
C PRO A 263 14.88 -14.46 9.09
N GLU A 264 15.47 -15.45 9.77
CA GLU A 264 15.78 -16.78 9.23
C GLU A 264 14.59 -17.44 8.51
N LYS A 265 13.37 -17.25 9.04
CA LYS A 265 12.11 -17.73 8.42
C LYS A 265 11.80 -17.22 7.00
N TYR A 266 12.56 -16.26 6.49
CA TYR A 266 12.45 -15.74 5.12
C TYR A 266 13.67 -16.08 4.24
N LEU A 267 14.68 -16.80 4.76
CA LEU A 267 15.84 -17.25 4.01
C LEU A 267 15.75 -18.76 3.76
N ASP A 268 16.09 -19.20 2.56
CA ASP A 268 16.15 -20.63 2.22
C ASP A 268 17.28 -20.95 1.23
N GLU A 269 17.43 -22.24 0.92
CA GLU A 269 18.41 -22.76 -0.05
C GLU A 269 18.26 -22.19 -1.48
N LYS A 270 17.13 -21.52 -1.77
CA LYS A 270 16.83 -20.88 -3.05
C LYS A 270 16.94 -19.36 -3.01
N THR A 271 17.32 -18.74 -1.88
CA THR A 271 17.57 -17.29 -1.83
C THR A 271 18.82 -16.97 -2.64
N ILE A 272 18.68 -16.09 -3.65
CA ILE A 272 19.76 -15.69 -4.54
C ILE A 272 20.58 -14.57 -3.87
N PHE A 273 21.91 -14.71 -3.86
CA PHE A 273 22.82 -13.72 -3.28
C PHE A 273 23.75 -13.13 -4.34
N HIS A 274 23.65 -11.82 -4.58
CA HIS A 274 24.60 -11.06 -5.40
C HIS A 274 25.43 -10.14 -4.49
N LEU A 275 26.68 -10.50 -4.23
CA LEU A 275 27.55 -9.82 -3.27
C LEU A 275 28.76 -9.27 -4.03
N ASN A 276 28.91 -7.95 -4.05
CA ASN A 276 29.82 -7.20 -4.92
C ASN A 276 29.91 -7.76 -6.36
N PRO A 277 28.77 -7.88 -7.10
CA PRO A 277 28.72 -8.51 -8.42
C PRO A 277 29.51 -7.77 -9.52
N SER A 278 30.01 -6.55 -9.27
CA SER A 278 30.97 -5.86 -10.14
C SER A 278 32.40 -6.42 -10.04
N GLY A 279 32.69 -7.28 -9.05
CA GLY A 279 34.00 -7.87 -8.78
C GLY A 279 35.06 -6.93 -8.18
N ARG A 280 34.84 -5.61 -8.19
CA ARG A 280 35.65 -4.59 -7.49
C ARG A 280 34.88 -3.28 -7.36
N PHE A 281 34.97 -2.62 -6.21
CA PHE A 281 34.35 -1.33 -5.92
C PHE A 281 35.20 -0.54 -4.89
N VAL A 282 36.41 -0.14 -5.29
CA VAL A 282 37.35 0.61 -4.42
C VAL A 282 37.12 2.12 -4.49
N ILE A 283 36.96 2.65 -5.70
CA ILE A 283 36.56 4.04 -5.97
C ILE A 283 35.04 4.14 -5.77
N GLY A 284 34.59 5.03 -4.89
CA GLY A 284 33.18 5.28 -4.59
C GLY A 284 32.96 6.73 -4.17
N GLY A 285 31.79 7.03 -3.61
CA GLY A 285 31.44 8.38 -3.15
C GLY A 285 31.48 9.41 -4.29
N PRO A 286 31.74 10.69 -3.98
CA PRO A 286 31.81 11.77 -4.96
C PRO A 286 32.88 11.58 -6.05
N HIS A 287 33.96 10.84 -5.78
CA HIS A 287 34.93 10.44 -6.78
C HIS A 287 34.29 9.50 -7.82
N GLY A 288 33.60 8.44 -7.38
CA GLY A 288 32.91 7.49 -8.24
C GLY A 288 31.76 8.11 -9.03
N ASP A 289 30.76 8.65 -8.35
CA ASP A 289 29.50 9.15 -8.95
C ASP A 289 29.26 10.63 -8.60
N ALA A 290 28.32 11.30 -9.25
CA ALA A 290 27.83 12.60 -8.81
C ALA A 290 26.76 12.44 -7.73
N GLY A 291 26.62 13.42 -6.84
CA GLY A 291 25.54 13.46 -5.86
C GLY A 291 24.74 14.74 -5.96
N LEU A 292 23.42 14.66 -5.80
CA LEU A 292 22.54 15.80 -5.59
C LEU A 292 21.46 15.46 -4.54
N THR A 293 21.07 16.47 -3.75
CA THR A 293 19.92 16.39 -2.84
C THR A 293 18.64 16.00 -3.59
N GLY A 294 17.76 15.25 -2.94
CA GLY A 294 16.46 14.85 -3.49
C GLY A 294 16.51 13.79 -4.59
N ARG A 295 17.64 13.11 -4.80
CA ARG A 295 17.79 12.04 -5.79
C ARG A 295 17.48 10.63 -5.27
N LYS A 296 17.04 10.51 -4.01
CA LYS A 296 16.78 9.23 -3.32
C LYS A 296 15.37 9.11 -2.73
N ILE A 297 14.42 9.95 -3.18
CA ILE A 297 13.03 10.05 -2.67
C ILE A 297 12.24 8.73 -2.51
N ILE A 298 12.50 7.70 -3.32
CA ILE A 298 11.85 6.39 -3.18
C ILE A 298 12.46 5.57 -2.02
N ILE A 299 13.76 5.73 -1.77
CA ILE A 299 14.47 5.18 -0.59
C ILE A 299 14.15 5.98 0.67
N ASP A 300 13.87 7.28 0.55
CA ASP A 300 13.42 8.12 1.67
C ASP A 300 12.00 7.78 2.13
N THR A 301 11.19 7.15 1.28
CA THR A 301 9.78 6.85 1.53
C THR A 301 9.48 5.35 1.67
N TYR A 302 9.08 4.68 0.59
CA TYR A 302 8.39 3.38 0.65
C TYR A 302 8.99 2.30 -0.26
N GLY A 303 10.17 2.53 -0.84
CA GLY A 303 10.89 1.54 -1.66
C GLY A 303 10.13 1.07 -2.91
N GLY A 304 9.20 1.88 -3.43
CA GLY A 304 8.35 1.59 -4.59
C GLY A 304 6.88 1.31 -4.25
N TRP A 305 6.55 1.06 -2.97
CA TRP A 305 5.18 0.85 -2.52
C TRP A 305 4.39 2.16 -2.36
N GLY A 306 3.05 2.04 -2.28
CA GLY A 306 2.17 3.20 -2.20
C GLY A 306 2.22 4.03 -3.47
N ALA A 307 2.66 5.29 -3.34
CA ALA A 307 3.02 6.17 -4.45
C ALA A 307 3.98 7.26 -3.94
N HIS A 308 4.51 8.10 -4.83
CA HIS A 308 5.37 9.23 -4.45
C HIS A 308 4.91 10.55 -5.07
N GLY A 309 5.13 11.65 -4.34
CA GLY A 309 4.67 13.00 -4.74
C GLY A 309 5.53 13.69 -5.80
N GLY A 310 6.80 13.30 -5.89
CA GLY A 310 7.83 13.94 -6.71
C GLY A 310 8.74 14.87 -5.90
N GLY A 311 8.18 15.63 -4.95
CA GLY A 311 8.91 16.53 -4.08
C GLY A 311 9.89 15.82 -3.12
N ALA A 312 11.14 16.27 -3.09
CA ALA A 312 12.16 15.84 -2.14
C ALA A 312 11.97 16.46 -0.74
N PHE A 313 12.55 15.84 0.30
CA PHE A 313 12.40 16.29 1.69
C PHE A 313 13.57 17.12 2.23
N SER A 314 14.81 16.66 2.03
CA SER A 314 15.99 17.22 2.69
C SER A 314 16.28 18.66 2.28
N GLY A 315 16.83 19.46 3.21
CA GLY A 315 17.12 20.89 3.01
C GLY A 315 15.92 21.82 3.12
N LYS A 316 14.70 21.30 3.30
CA LYS A 316 13.47 22.10 3.30
C LYS A 316 12.90 22.31 4.71
N ASP A 317 12.61 23.56 5.05
CA ASP A 317 11.85 23.94 6.26
C ASP A 317 10.37 23.51 6.16
N PRO A 318 9.66 23.29 7.28
CA PRO A 318 8.35 22.63 7.25
C PRO A 318 7.20 23.44 6.63
N THR A 319 7.43 24.70 6.20
CA THR A 319 6.48 25.39 5.31
C THR A 319 6.42 24.78 3.91
N LYS A 320 7.45 24.04 3.47
CA LYS A 320 7.43 23.26 2.23
C LYS A 320 6.61 21.98 2.44
N VAL A 321 5.47 21.92 1.77
CA VAL A 321 4.49 20.84 1.89
C VAL A 321 5.00 19.49 1.40
N ASP A 322 6.04 19.44 0.55
CA ASP A 322 6.72 18.19 0.19
C ASP A 322 7.08 17.35 1.42
N ARG A 323 7.69 18.00 2.42
CA ARG A 323 8.12 17.38 3.67
C ARG A 323 6.98 17.29 4.68
N SER A 324 6.37 18.41 5.05
CA SER A 324 5.36 18.43 6.12
C SER A 324 4.06 17.73 5.72
N GLY A 325 3.63 17.89 4.46
CA GLY A 325 2.51 17.16 3.87
C GLY A 325 2.75 15.65 3.86
N ALA A 326 3.88 15.18 3.32
CA ALA A 326 4.22 13.75 3.34
C ALA A 326 4.27 13.16 4.76
N TYR A 327 4.86 13.89 5.71
CA TYR A 327 4.93 13.45 7.11
C TYR A 327 3.52 13.32 7.74
N ILE A 328 2.61 14.28 7.51
CA ILE A 328 1.26 14.18 8.09
C ILE A 328 0.41 13.07 7.41
N VAL A 329 0.56 12.83 6.10
CA VAL A 329 -0.15 11.70 5.46
C VAL A 329 0.46 10.34 5.82
N ARG A 330 1.77 10.23 6.10
CA ARG A 330 2.34 9.04 6.76
C ARG A 330 1.69 8.81 8.12
N GLN A 331 1.56 9.84 8.96
CA GLN A 331 0.89 9.71 10.25
C GLN A 331 -0.57 9.27 10.08
N ALA A 332 -1.30 9.80 9.09
CA ALA A 332 -2.66 9.38 8.77
C ALA A 332 -2.74 7.90 8.35
N ALA A 333 -1.96 7.48 7.35
CA ALA A 333 -1.93 6.09 6.88
C ALA A 333 -1.54 5.12 8.01
N LYS A 334 -0.49 5.43 8.77
CA LYS A 334 -0.04 4.63 9.93
C LYS A 334 -1.12 4.54 11.00
N SER A 335 -1.84 5.64 11.26
CA SER A 335 -2.92 5.66 12.27
C SER A 335 -4.15 4.86 11.85
N ILE A 336 -4.49 4.81 10.55
CA ILE A 336 -5.59 3.97 10.02
C ILE A 336 -5.26 2.49 10.23
N VAL A 337 -4.07 2.05 9.81
CA VAL A 337 -3.65 0.64 9.95
C VAL A 337 -3.48 0.26 11.43
N ALA A 338 -2.81 1.09 12.24
CA ALA A 338 -2.65 0.85 13.67
C ALA A 338 -3.96 0.85 14.47
N SER A 339 -4.95 1.66 14.06
CA SER A 339 -6.32 1.61 14.64
C SER A 339 -7.10 0.36 14.22
N GLY A 340 -6.54 -0.47 13.35
CA GLY A 340 -7.16 -1.67 12.80
C GLY A 340 -8.36 -1.38 11.90
N LEU A 341 -8.45 -0.18 11.30
CA LEU A 341 -9.48 0.18 10.31
C LEU A 341 -9.26 -0.53 8.98
N ALA A 342 -7.99 -0.71 8.59
CA ALA A 342 -7.54 -1.39 7.38
C ALA A 342 -6.27 -2.19 7.67
N ARG A 343 -5.84 -3.05 6.74
CA ARG A 343 -4.54 -3.74 6.77
C ARG A 343 -3.48 -3.02 5.94
N ARG A 344 -3.92 -2.33 4.90
CA ARG A 344 -3.11 -1.53 3.98
C ARG A 344 -3.82 -0.20 3.72
N CYS A 345 -3.08 0.89 3.60
CA CYS A 345 -3.66 2.20 3.33
C CYS A 345 -2.68 3.08 2.56
N ILE A 346 -3.19 3.76 1.53
CA ILE A 346 -2.57 4.95 0.95
C ILE A 346 -3.43 6.17 1.24
N VAL A 347 -2.80 7.32 1.49
CA VAL A 347 -3.43 8.61 1.69
C VAL A 347 -2.72 9.64 0.81
N GLN A 348 -3.46 10.43 0.02
CA GLN A 348 -2.92 11.55 -0.75
C GLN A 348 -3.42 12.88 -0.18
N VAL A 349 -2.58 13.91 -0.23
CA VAL A 349 -2.95 15.32 -0.02
C VAL A 349 -2.36 16.18 -1.15
N SER A 350 -2.98 17.30 -1.51
CA SER A 350 -2.45 18.23 -2.51
C SER A 350 -2.71 19.70 -2.17
N TYR A 351 -1.81 20.60 -2.57
CA TYR A 351 -1.84 22.04 -2.26
C TYR A 351 -1.59 22.92 -3.48
N ALA A 352 -1.95 24.21 -3.35
CA ALA A 352 -1.44 25.30 -4.19
C ALA A 352 -0.67 26.30 -3.32
N ILE A 353 0.38 26.90 -3.88
CA ILE A 353 1.21 27.89 -3.21
C ILE A 353 0.37 29.04 -2.61
N GLY A 354 0.66 29.41 -1.35
CA GLY A 354 -0.05 30.47 -0.62
C GLY A 354 -1.44 30.10 -0.09
N VAL A 355 -2.00 28.93 -0.44
CA VAL A 355 -3.29 28.44 0.09
C VAL A 355 -3.05 27.56 1.32
N PRO A 356 -3.71 27.80 2.48
CA PRO A 356 -3.51 26.96 3.67
C PRO A 356 -4.21 25.61 3.58
N GLU A 357 -5.45 25.57 3.09
CA GLU A 357 -6.24 24.34 3.00
C GLU A 357 -5.80 23.46 1.82
N PRO A 358 -5.85 22.11 1.95
CA PRO A 358 -5.55 21.22 0.84
C PRO A 358 -6.65 21.28 -0.25
N LEU A 359 -6.22 21.30 -1.52
CA LEU A 359 -7.11 21.24 -2.69
C LEU A 359 -7.82 19.88 -2.81
N SER A 360 -7.16 18.81 -2.36
CA SER A 360 -7.72 17.45 -2.35
C SER A 360 -7.11 16.62 -1.21
N VAL A 361 -7.89 15.66 -0.74
CA VAL A 361 -7.47 14.58 0.15
C VAL A 361 -8.14 13.29 -0.36
N PHE A 362 -7.38 12.21 -0.50
CA PHE A 362 -7.84 10.91 -0.97
C PHE A 362 -7.32 9.80 -0.04
N VAL A 363 -8.11 8.73 0.11
CA VAL A 363 -7.79 7.53 0.89
C VAL A 363 -8.23 6.31 0.09
N ASP A 364 -7.38 5.28 0.05
CA ASP A 364 -7.66 3.97 -0.53
C ASP A 364 -7.02 2.89 0.37
N THR A 365 -7.82 1.88 0.75
CA THR A 365 -7.38 0.78 1.63
C THR A 365 -7.04 -0.50 0.87
N TYR A 366 -7.00 -0.45 -0.45
CA TYR A 366 -6.80 -1.58 -1.37
C TYR A 366 -7.80 -2.72 -1.14
N GLY A 367 -9.02 -2.39 -0.71
CA GLY A 367 -10.07 -3.34 -0.33
C GLY A 367 -9.94 -3.92 1.08
N THR A 368 -8.91 -3.54 1.86
CA THR A 368 -8.67 -4.08 3.22
C THR A 368 -9.42 -3.33 4.33
N GLY A 369 -10.12 -2.25 4.01
CA GLY A 369 -10.89 -1.42 4.94
C GLY A 369 -12.12 -2.14 5.50
N LYS A 370 -12.34 -2.06 6.81
CA LYS A 370 -13.51 -2.61 7.52
C LYS A 370 -14.77 -1.74 7.42
N ILE A 371 -14.60 -0.51 6.95
CA ILE A 371 -15.65 0.44 6.58
C ILE A 371 -15.27 1.09 5.24
N PRO A 372 -16.20 1.63 4.45
CA PRO A 372 -15.90 2.23 3.15
C PRO A 372 -14.88 3.36 3.21
N ASP A 373 -13.97 3.45 2.24
CA ASP A 373 -12.88 4.44 2.22
C ASP A 373 -13.35 5.90 2.27
N LYS A 374 -14.57 6.19 1.79
CA LYS A 374 -15.22 7.52 1.93
C LYS A 374 -15.45 7.91 3.41
N GLU A 375 -15.68 6.94 4.29
CA GLU A 375 -15.93 7.13 5.72
C GLU A 375 -14.59 7.22 6.48
N ILE A 376 -13.58 6.45 6.05
CA ILE A 376 -12.20 6.61 6.52
C ILE A 376 -11.65 8.00 6.15
N LEU A 377 -11.90 8.48 4.93
CA LEU A 377 -11.57 9.84 4.48
C LEU A 377 -12.23 10.92 5.36
N GLN A 378 -13.48 10.72 5.78
CA GLN A 378 -14.15 11.66 6.69
C GLN A 378 -13.50 11.64 8.08
N ILE A 379 -13.23 10.47 8.65
CA ILE A 379 -12.50 10.32 9.93
C ILE A 379 -11.13 10.98 9.86
N VAL A 380 -10.41 10.83 8.74
CA VAL A 380 -9.11 11.48 8.50
C VAL A 380 -9.25 13.00 8.48
N LYS A 381 -10.21 13.56 7.74
CA LYS A 381 -10.43 15.01 7.65
C LYS A 381 -10.93 15.64 8.96
N GLU A 382 -11.59 14.86 9.83
CA GLU A 382 -11.97 15.29 11.18
C GLU A 382 -10.82 15.15 12.20
N SER A 383 -9.88 14.22 11.98
CA SER A 383 -8.80 13.90 12.92
C SER A 383 -7.47 14.61 12.61
N PHE A 384 -7.27 15.09 11.39
CA PHE A 384 -6.01 15.68 10.91
C PHE A 384 -6.22 17.08 10.33
N ASP A 385 -5.56 18.07 10.92
CA ASP A 385 -5.44 19.42 10.36
C ASP A 385 -4.30 19.41 9.32
N PHE A 386 -4.66 19.59 8.06
CA PHE A 386 -3.73 19.54 6.93
C PHE A 386 -3.14 20.92 6.57
N ARG A 387 -3.39 21.98 7.34
CA ARG A 387 -2.82 23.30 7.06
C ARG A 387 -1.33 23.35 7.41
N PRO A 388 -0.43 23.86 6.55
CA PRO A 388 1.03 23.76 6.73
C PRO A 388 1.55 24.28 8.07
N GLY A 389 1.05 25.42 8.56
CA GLY A 389 1.43 25.96 9.87
C GLY A 389 0.90 25.10 11.03
N MET A 390 -0.27 24.49 10.88
CA MET A 390 -0.86 23.58 11.87
C MET A 390 -0.14 22.23 11.89
N ILE A 391 0.23 21.67 10.73
CA ILE A 391 1.11 20.49 10.65
C ILE A 391 2.44 20.78 11.34
N SER A 392 3.05 21.94 11.06
CA SER A 392 4.34 22.34 11.64
C SER A 392 4.31 22.39 13.18
N ILE A 393 3.18 22.75 13.78
CA ILE A 393 2.96 22.75 15.24
C ILE A 393 2.63 21.34 15.74
N ASN A 394 1.65 20.67 15.14
CA ASN A 394 1.15 19.37 15.57
C ASN A 394 2.19 18.25 15.51
N LEU A 395 3.18 18.37 14.61
CA LEU A 395 4.32 17.47 14.50
C LEU A 395 5.62 18.08 15.06
N ASP A 396 5.59 19.27 15.65
CA ASP A 396 6.76 19.96 16.24
C ASP A 396 7.97 20.05 15.27
N LEU A 397 7.70 20.42 14.01
CA LEU A 397 8.70 20.41 12.93
C LEU A 397 9.64 21.62 12.95
N LYS A 398 9.40 22.59 13.85
CA LYS A 398 10.28 23.74 14.09
C LYS A 398 11.30 23.50 15.23
N ARG A 399 11.23 22.36 15.93
CA ARG A 399 12.20 22.00 16.98
C ARG A 399 13.59 21.79 16.39
N GLY A 400 14.41 22.84 16.48
CA GLY A 400 15.85 22.77 16.19
C GLY A 400 16.65 22.08 17.29
N GLY A 401 17.92 21.80 17.00
CA GLY A 401 18.79 20.99 17.84
C GLY A 401 18.61 19.48 17.64
N ASN A 402 19.38 18.68 18.38
CA ASN A 402 19.37 17.21 18.36
C ASN A 402 19.59 16.54 16.99
N ASN A 403 20.03 17.28 15.97
CA ASN A 403 20.22 16.83 14.58
C ASN A 403 18.97 16.12 14.01
N ARG A 404 17.79 16.69 14.31
CA ARG A 404 16.47 16.11 14.04
C ARG A 404 16.28 15.74 12.57
N PHE A 405 16.62 16.63 11.64
CA PHE A 405 16.42 16.39 10.21
C PHE A 405 17.58 15.63 9.58
N LEU A 406 18.83 15.87 10.02
CA LEU A 406 19.99 15.07 9.62
C LEU A 406 19.78 13.58 9.95
N LYS A 407 19.16 13.26 11.09
CA LYS A 407 18.76 11.87 11.42
C LYS A 407 17.77 11.28 10.41
N THR A 408 16.92 12.07 9.73
CA THR A 408 16.00 11.58 8.69
C THR A 408 16.68 11.32 7.34
N ALA A 409 17.70 12.12 7.02
CA ALA A 409 18.32 12.19 5.69
C ALA A 409 19.08 10.92 5.24
N ALA A 410 19.23 9.92 6.09
CA ALA A 410 19.72 8.59 5.75
C ALA A 410 18.86 7.50 6.41
N TYR A 411 18.78 6.34 5.76
CA TYR A 411 18.04 5.16 6.21
C TYR A 411 16.51 5.37 6.36
N GLY A 412 15.92 6.18 5.48
CA GLY A 412 14.47 6.38 5.35
C GLY A 412 13.86 7.35 6.36
N HIS A 413 12.85 8.12 5.94
CA HIS A 413 12.17 9.09 6.82
C HIS A 413 11.05 8.44 7.66
N PHE A 414 10.67 7.20 7.35
CA PHE A 414 9.49 6.52 7.89
C PHE A 414 9.81 5.15 8.49
N GLY A 415 8.93 4.65 9.36
CA GLY A 415 9.08 3.35 10.02
C GLY A 415 10.21 3.27 11.05
N ARG A 416 10.46 4.35 11.79
CA ARG A 416 11.57 4.48 12.74
C ARG A 416 11.07 5.03 14.08
N ASP A 417 11.54 4.43 15.18
CA ASP A 417 10.99 4.67 16.53
C ASP A 417 11.75 5.74 17.35
N ASP A 418 12.55 6.59 16.69
CA ASP A 418 13.19 7.75 17.34
C ASP A 418 12.11 8.78 17.74
N PRO A 419 12.09 9.29 18.98
CA PRO A 419 11.06 10.22 19.45
C PRO A 419 11.08 11.61 18.76
N ASP A 420 12.10 11.93 17.95
CA ASP A 420 12.03 13.08 17.04
C ASP A 420 11.13 12.83 15.80
N PHE A 421 10.82 11.59 15.44
CA PHE A 421 9.96 11.27 14.29
C PHE A 421 8.49 11.26 14.70
N THR A 422 8.00 12.43 15.10
CA THR A 422 6.64 12.67 15.62
C THR A 422 5.51 12.20 14.70
N TRP A 423 5.76 12.08 13.40
CA TRP A 423 4.81 11.52 12.41
C TRP A 423 4.66 9.99 12.50
N GLU A 424 5.61 9.28 13.11
CA GLU A 424 5.51 7.85 13.40
C GLU A 424 4.67 7.56 14.66
N VAL A 425 4.33 8.59 15.44
CA VAL A 425 3.41 8.48 16.58
C VAL A 425 1.97 8.35 16.07
N VAL A 426 1.35 7.21 16.36
CA VAL A 426 -0.04 6.90 16.00
C VAL A 426 -1.02 7.82 16.74
N LYS A 427 -1.94 8.44 16.01
CA LYS A 427 -3.06 9.20 16.58
C LYS A 427 -4.28 8.28 16.74
N PRO A 428 -4.90 8.20 17.93
CA PRO A 428 -6.12 7.41 18.13
C PRO A 428 -7.29 7.91 17.27
N LEU A 429 -7.82 7.04 16.42
CA LEU A 429 -8.97 7.36 15.56
C LEU A 429 -10.27 6.85 16.18
N LYS A 430 -11.31 7.69 16.21
CA LYS A 430 -12.65 7.31 16.66
C LYS A 430 -13.42 6.67 15.50
N TRP A 431 -13.83 5.42 15.68
CA TRP A 431 -14.64 4.70 14.69
C TRP A 431 -15.50 3.62 15.34
N ASP A 432 -16.60 3.27 14.68
CA ASP A 432 -17.70 2.48 15.24
C ASP A 432 -17.39 0.96 15.14
N ASN A 433 -16.43 0.48 15.94
CA ASN A 433 -15.94 -0.91 15.92
C ASN A 433 -16.93 -1.91 16.56
N LYS A 434 -18.16 -1.95 16.03
CA LYS A 434 -19.25 -2.86 16.43
C LYS A 434 -18.90 -4.35 16.25
N ILE A 435 -17.90 -4.67 15.42
CA ILE A 435 -17.41 -6.03 15.18
C ILE A 435 -16.68 -6.59 16.41
N ARG A 436 -15.93 -5.77 17.18
CA ARG A 436 -15.33 -6.25 18.44
C ARG A 436 -16.37 -6.61 19.50
N ALA A 437 -17.44 -5.82 19.61
CA ALA A 437 -18.45 -5.99 20.66
C ALA A 437 -19.13 -7.37 20.63
N ASN A 438 -19.38 -7.94 19.44
CA ASN A 438 -19.93 -9.29 19.31
C ASN A 438 -18.86 -10.38 19.49
N ASN A 439 -17.65 -10.18 18.96
CA ASN A 439 -16.61 -11.22 18.97
C ASN A 439 -16.01 -11.50 20.37
N ASP A 440 -16.13 -10.59 21.33
CA ASP A 440 -15.78 -10.86 22.73
C ASP A 440 -16.92 -11.51 23.53
N VAL A 441 -18.18 -11.44 23.05
CA VAL A 441 -19.32 -12.20 23.59
C VAL A 441 -19.34 -13.64 23.06
N CYS A 442 -19.04 -13.84 21.77
CA CYS A 442 -19.01 -15.18 21.15
C CYS A 442 -17.85 -16.08 21.60
N LYS A 443 -17.08 -15.71 22.63
CA LYS A 443 -15.97 -16.53 23.18
C LYS A 443 -16.42 -17.55 24.23
N GLU A 444 -17.65 -17.48 24.74
CA GLU A 444 -18.15 -18.44 25.73
C GLU A 444 -19.04 -19.56 25.13
N GLU A 445 -19.51 -19.44 23.87
CA GLU A 445 -20.37 -20.44 23.21
C GLU A 445 -19.69 -21.12 22.00
N GLY A 446 -18.67 -21.93 22.29
CA GLY A 446 -18.01 -22.77 21.28
C GLY A 446 -18.88 -23.96 20.86
N THR A 447 -19.46 -23.91 19.65
CA THR A 447 -19.76 -25.08 18.77
C THR A 447 -20.42 -24.69 17.43
N ALA A 448 -21.13 -23.56 17.36
CA ALA A 448 -21.91 -23.21 16.15
C ALA A 448 -21.07 -22.65 14.98
N ALA A 449 -19.97 -21.94 15.27
CA ALA A 449 -19.24 -21.14 14.27
C ALA A 449 -18.52 -21.99 13.19
N GLU A 450 -18.06 -23.20 13.53
CA GLU A 450 -17.26 -24.05 12.63
C GLU A 450 -18.07 -24.55 11.42
N LEU A 451 -19.37 -24.83 11.61
CA LEU A 451 -20.30 -25.21 10.54
C LEU A 451 -20.54 -24.08 9.55
N GLN A 452 -20.64 -22.83 10.02
CA GLN A 452 -20.94 -21.68 9.18
C GLN A 452 -19.75 -21.30 8.27
N TYR A 453 -18.51 -21.57 8.70
CA TYR A 453 -17.31 -21.33 7.91
C TYR A 453 -17.19 -22.28 6.71
N MET A 454 -17.57 -23.57 6.87
CA MET A 454 -17.60 -24.53 5.75
C MET A 454 -18.60 -24.12 4.66
N ILE A 455 -19.75 -23.56 5.05
CA ILE A 455 -20.81 -23.15 4.11
C ILE A 455 -20.35 -21.97 3.24
N PHE A 456 -19.68 -20.97 3.81
CA PHE A 456 -19.14 -19.86 3.02
C PHE A 456 -18.01 -20.28 2.07
N SER A 457 -17.17 -21.24 2.47
CA SER A 457 -16.09 -21.76 1.62
C SER A 457 -16.58 -22.43 0.33
N ALA A 458 -17.79 -23.02 0.31
CA ALA A 458 -18.32 -23.71 -0.87
C ALA A 458 -18.78 -22.74 -1.98
N ILE A 459 -19.30 -21.57 -1.58
CA ILE A 459 -19.89 -20.57 -2.50
C ILE A 459 -18.82 -19.92 -3.38
N GLN A 460 -17.56 -19.86 -2.93
CA GLN A 460 -16.45 -19.24 -3.65
C GLN A 460 -15.89 -20.08 -4.82
N TYR A 461 -16.35 -21.32 -4.99
CA TYR A 461 -15.83 -22.29 -5.99
C TYR A 461 -16.92 -22.88 -6.93
N ASN A 462 -18.04 -22.18 -7.13
CA ASN A 462 -19.16 -22.62 -7.99
C ASN A 462 -19.77 -24.01 -7.64
N VAL A 463 -19.64 -24.48 -6.40
CA VAL A 463 -20.27 -25.74 -5.95
C VAL A 463 -21.67 -25.47 -5.41
N TYR A 464 -22.70 -25.69 -6.25
CA TYR A 464 -24.11 -25.54 -5.88
C TYR A 464 -24.58 -26.66 -4.93
N LEU A 465 -24.39 -26.46 -3.62
CA LEU A 465 -24.84 -27.39 -2.58
C LEU A 465 -26.35 -27.25 -2.29
N LEU A 466 -27.18 -28.02 -2.98
CA LEU A 466 -28.65 -27.96 -2.84
C LEU A 466 -29.14 -28.72 -1.57
N LEU A 467 -29.38 -28.00 -0.48
CA LEU A 467 -29.83 -28.56 0.81
C LEU A 467 -31.37 -28.63 0.90
N LEU A 468 -31.94 -29.80 0.63
CA LEU A 468 -33.37 -30.09 0.86
C LEU A 468 -33.66 -30.40 2.34
N LEU A 469 -33.98 -29.35 3.12
CA LEU A 469 -34.43 -29.49 4.51
C LEU A 469 -35.90 -29.91 4.60
N ASN A 470 -36.13 -31.21 4.82
CA ASN A 470 -37.46 -31.77 4.97
C ASN A 470 -37.93 -31.66 6.43
N LEU A 471 -38.49 -30.50 6.83
CA LEU A 471 -38.97 -30.23 8.19
C LEU A 471 -40.35 -30.86 8.44
N ALA A 472 -40.35 -32.05 9.05
CA ALA A 472 -41.57 -32.75 9.46
C ALA A 472 -41.53 -33.14 10.95
N GLY A 473 -42.61 -32.85 11.69
CA GLY A 473 -43.04 -33.71 12.80
C GLY A 473 -42.74 -33.30 14.25
N ASP A 474 -43.28 -32.17 14.70
CA ASP A 474 -43.96 -32.00 16.02
C ASP A 474 -43.16 -32.24 17.34
N LYS A 475 -43.83 -32.01 18.48
CA LYS A 475 -43.28 -31.99 19.84
C LYS A 475 -43.62 -33.27 20.63
N SER A 476 -42.63 -34.08 21.02
CA SER A 476 -42.51 -34.62 22.40
C SER A 476 -41.32 -35.59 22.60
N SER A 477 -40.62 -35.39 23.73
CA SER A 477 -39.86 -36.38 24.53
C SER A 477 -38.86 -37.38 23.90
N CYS A 478 -37.68 -37.42 24.52
CA CYS A 478 -36.56 -38.39 24.41
C CYS A 478 -35.59 -38.22 23.21
N PRO A 479 -34.28 -38.50 23.43
CA PRO A 479 -33.24 -38.29 22.43
C PRO A 479 -32.97 -39.53 21.57
N PHE A 480 -32.75 -39.33 20.28
CA PHE A 480 -32.12 -40.32 19.40
C PHE A 480 -31.05 -39.64 18.52
N ILE A 481 -29.95 -40.35 18.30
CA ILE A 481 -28.85 -39.89 17.44
C ILE A 481 -29.28 -40.05 15.98
N GLY A 482 -29.62 -38.95 15.33
CA GLY A 482 -29.96 -38.93 13.90
C GLY A 482 -28.70 -39.09 13.03
N CYS A 483 -28.63 -40.17 12.24
CA CYS A 483 -27.60 -40.32 11.22
C CYS A 483 -27.91 -39.40 10.02
N LEU A 484 -27.19 -38.27 9.92
CA LEU A 484 -27.32 -37.34 8.80
C LEU A 484 -26.75 -37.98 7.53
N THR A 485 -27.63 -38.48 6.66
CA THR A 485 -27.23 -39.07 5.37
C THR A 485 -27.12 -37.96 4.33
N VAL A 486 -25.90 -37.46 4.11
CA VAL A 486 -25.61 -36.45 3.09
C VAL A 486 -25.45 -37.13 1.73
N VAL A 487 -26.40 -36.91 0.82
CA VAL A 487 -26.28 -37.31 -0.60
C VAL A 487 -25.74 -36.12 -1.38
N ALA A 488 -24.45 -36.14 -1.70
CA ALA A 488 -23.83 -35.16 -2.57
C ALA A 488 -24.08 -35.53 -4.04
N VAL A 489 -24.79 -34.67 -4.77
CA VAL A 489 -24.96 -34.80 -6.23
C VAL A 489 -23.98 -33.85 -6.91
N LEU A 490 -22.96 -34.41 -7.56
CA LEU A 490 -22.07 -33.67 -8.44
C LEU A 490 -22.78 -33.43 -9.78
N VAL A 491 -23.23 -32.20 -10.00
CA VAL A 491 -23.61 -31.72 -11.33
C VAL A 491 -22.36 -31.13 -11.98
N LEU A 492 -21.82 -31.82 -12.98
CA LEU A 492 -20.83 -31.28 -13.90
C LEU A 492 -21.54 -30.77 -15.16
N ASP A 493 -21.01 -29.71 -15.74
CA ASP A 493 -21.66 -28.94 -16.81
C ASP A 493 -21.50 -29.60 -18.20
N GLU A 494 -22.29 -30.64 -18.45
CA GLU A 494 -22.59 -31.13 -19.80
C GLU A 494 -24.10 -31.36 -19.97
N ALA A 495 -24.63 -31.07 -21.15
CA ALA A 495 -26.06 -31.04 -21.41
C ALA A 495 -26.68 -32.46 -21.46
N VAL A 496 -27.49 -32.80 -20.45
CA VAL A 496 -28.28 -34.04 -20.41
C VAL A 496 -29.77 -33.70 -20.45
N ASP A 497 -30.42 -34.07 -21.56
CA ASP A 497 -31.86 -33.94 -21.75
C ASP A 497 -32.62 -34.96 -20.88
N MET A 498 -33.30 -34.48 -19.83
CA MET A 498 -34.06 -35.32 -18.90
C MET A 498 -35.57 -35.29 -19.19
N SER A 499 -36.02 -36.23 -20.02
CA SER A 499 -37.43 -36.56 -20.19
C SER A 499 -38.03 -37.10 -18.88
N LEU A 500 -38.88 -36.30 -18.22
CA LEU A 500 -39.42 -36.61 -16.89
C LEU A 500 -40.48 -37.73 -16.93
N PHE A 501 -40.10 -38.96 -16.57
CA PHE A 501 -41.04 -40.06 -16.37
C PHE A 501 -41.76 -39.95 -15.02
N VAL A 502 -43.05 -39.54 -15.04
CA VAL A 502 -43.93 -39.58 -13.87
C VAL A 502 -44.65 -40.92 -13.82
N ALA A 503 -44.32 -41.74 -12.82
CA ALA A 503 -45.10 -42.93 -12.48
C ALA A 503 -46.28 -42.54 -11.57
N PRO A 504 -47.52 -42.96 -11.84
CA PRO A 504 -48.67 -42.65 -11.00
C PRO A 504 -48.68 -43.51 -9.72
N VAL A 505 -49.12 -42.92 -8.61
CA VAL A 505 -49.48 -43.65 -7.38
C VAL A 505 -50.96 -43.43 -7.13
N ASP A 506 -51.75 -44.49 -7.26
CA ASP A 506 -53.20 -44.46 -6.99
C ASP A 506 -53.50 -44.33 -5.49
N ALA A 507 -54.39 -43.41 -5.14
CA ALA A 507 -55.04 -43.33 -3.84
C ALA A 507 -56.53 -42.96 -4.01
N GLN A 508 -57.42 -43.86 -3.61
CA GLN A 508 -58.88 -43.71 -3.74
C GLN A 508 -59.47 -42.68 -2.74
N PRO A 509 -60.62 -42.07 -3.05
CA PRO A 509 -61.11 -40.88 -2.35
C PRO A 509 -61.94 -41.19 -1.08
N GLN A 510 -62.02 -40.21 -0.18
CA GLN A 510 -63.10 -40.09 0.80
C GLN A 510 -63.73 -38.70 0.80
N SER A 511 -65.01 -38.64 1.15
CA SER A 511 -65.89 -37.48 0.97
C SER A 511 -66.08 -36.63 2.23
N GLY A 512 -66.02 -35.31 2.10
CA GLY A 512 -66.40 -34.35 3.14
C GLY A 512 -67.16 -33.16 2.55
N ARG A 513 -68.16 -32.62 3.28
CA ARG A 513 -69.02 -31.52 2.80
C ARG A 513 -68.74 -30.19 3.50
N CYS A 514 -68.61 -29.13 2.69
CA CYS A 514 -69.29 -27.83 2.82
C CYS A 514 -69.38 -27.15 4.20
N GLN A 515 -68.86 -25.91 4.31
CA GLN A 515 -69.73 -24.75 4.53
C GLN A 515 -69.06 -23.41 4.14
N ARG A 516 -69.88 -22.43 3.74
CA ARG A 516 -69.53 -21.01 3.70
C ARG A 516 -69.99 -20.36 5.01
N GLN A 517 -69.25 -19.38 5.51
CA GLN A 517 -69.82 -18.31 6.34
C GLN A 517 -69.32 -16.94 5.87
N THR A 518 -70.18 -15.94 6.02
CA THR A 518 -69.97 -14.53 5.73
C THR A 518 -70.60 -13.73 6.86
N HIS A 519 -70.02 -12.60 7.29
CA HIS A 519 -70.70 -11.30 7.45
C HIS A 519 -69.74 -10.20 8.00
N PRO A 520 -70.10 -8.90 7.92
CA PRO A 520 -69.15 -7.77 8.04
C PRO A 520 -69.49 -6.76 9.17
N PHE A 521 -68.61 -5.76 9.40
CA PHE A 521 -68.91 -4.37 9.86
C PHE A 521 -67.78 -3.46 9.29
N ASN A 522 -67.97 -2.25 8.73
CA ASN A 522 -68.50 -0.95 9.23
C ASN A 522 -67.67 -0.34 10.39
N SER A 523 -67.41 0.98 10.52
CA SER A 523 -67.61 2.16 9.63
C SER A 523 -67.08 3.48 10.27
N GLY A 524 -66.72 4.51 9.47
CA GLY A 524 -66.44 5.91 9.92
C GLY A 524 -65.00 6.38 9.60
N THR A 525 -64.68 7.50 8.93
CA THR A 525 -65.05 8.95 9.05
C THR A 525 -64.47 9.63 10.29
N PHE A 526 -63.89 10.84 10.28
CA PHE A 526 -63.76 11.92 9.27
C PHE A 526 -62.24 12.28 9.04
N LEU A 527 -61.73 13.36 8.42
CA LEU A 527 -62.17 14.75 8.16
C LEU A 527 -61.66 15.36 6.82
N GLN A 528 -61.93 16.67 6.67
CA GLN A 528 -61.66 17.68 5.64
C GLN A 528 -60.25 18.34 5.74
N LYS A 529 -59.78 19.28 4.88
CA LYS A 529 -59.88 19.60 3.42
C LYS A 529 -59.34 21.05 3.20
N ARG A 530 -58.41 21.26 2.25
CA ARG A 530 -58.19 22.43 1.35
C ARG A 530 -56.77 22.31 0.74
N CYS A 531 -56.49 22.41 -0.57
CA CYS A 531 -56.90 23.34 -1.65
C CYS A 531 -56.20 24.71 -1.58
N LEU A 532 -55.70 25.31 -2.67
CA LEU A 532 -55.62 24.85 -4.09
C LEU A 532 -54.14 24.52 -4.44
N THR A 533 -53.46 24.76 -5.58
CA THR A 533 -53.69 25.37 -6.93
C THR A 533 -52.52 24.88 -7.83
N ASP A 534 -52.55 24.79 -9.17
CA ASP A 534 -53.59 25.04 -10.16
C ASP A 534 -53.64 23.93 -11.25
N ARG A 535 -53.06 24.17 -12.45
CA ARG A 535 -53.25 23.37 -13.68
C ARG A 535 -52.09 23.51 -14.67
N LYS A 536 -51.78 22.44 -15.41
CA LYS A 536 -52.02 22.32 -16.87
C LYS A 536 -51.40 21.05 -17.48
N CYS A 537 -52.26 20.15 -17.96
CA CYS A 537 -52.00 19.29 -19.13
C CYS A 537 -53.34 19.02 -19.83
N ILE A 538 -53.34 18.92 -21.16
CA ILE A 538 -54.56 18.84 -21.98
C ILE A 538 -54.59 17.54 -22.78
N ASN A 539 -55.70 16.81 -22.64
CA ASN A 539 -56.29 15.83 -23.56
C ASN A 539 -55.42 15.19 -24.66
N ARG A 540 -55.40 13.84 -24.65
CA ARG A 540 -56.26 13.07 -25.58
C ARG A 540 -56.66 11.70 -24.99
N LYS A 541 -57.84 11.22 -25.37
CA LYS A 541 -58.36 9.86 -25.07
C LYS A 541 -57.67 8.86 -26.02
N VAL A 542 -57.16 7.71 -25.57
CA VAL A 542 -57.84 6.51 -25.01
C VAL A 542 -58.63 5.72 -26.06
N GLN A 543 -57.99 4.67 -26.57
CA GLN A 543 -58.51 3.32 -26.81
C GLN A 543 -57.30 2.38 -26.55
N SER A 544 -57.25 1.38 -25.67
CA SER A 544 -58.18 0.52 -24.92
C SER A 544 -57.95 -0.96 -25.29
N ILE A 545 -56.90 -1.56 -24.70
CA ILE A 545 -56.90 -2.98 -24.34
C ILE A 545 -56.51 -3.05 -22.85
N ALA A 546 -57.23 -3.86 -22.08
CA ALA A 546 -56.93 -4.24 -20.69
C ALA A 546 -56.79 -5.78 -20.67
N LEU A 547 -56.23 -6.47 -19.68
CA LEU A 547 -56.08 -6.26 -18.22
C LEU A 547 -54.65 -6.72 -17.81
N HIS A 548 -53.90 -6.11 -16.87
CA HIS A 548 -54.07 -6.02 -15.39
C HIS A 548 -53.89 -7.37 -14.65
N PRO A 549 -53.10 -7.47 -13.54
CA PRO A 549 -51.77 -6.90 -13.26
C PRO A 549 -50.79 -7.95 -12.64
N SER A 550 -49.69 -7.48 -12.02
CA SER A 550 -48.80 -8.17 -11.04
C SER A 550 -47.97 -9.40 -11.49
N ASP A 551 -46.67 -9.54 -11.17
CA ASP A 551 -45.75 -8.56 -10.56
C ASP A 551 -44.24 -8.88 -10.80
N PHE A 552 -43.43 -7.81 -10.84
CA PHE A 552 -41.97 -7.72 -10.59
C PHE A 552 -40.90 -8.33 -11.55
N LEU A 553 -39.84 -7.52 -11.73
CA LEU A 553 -38.43 -7.77 -12.10
C LEU A 553 -37.98 -8.37 -13.46
N THR A 554 -37.49 -7.45 -14.30
CA THR A 554 -36.24 -7.50 -15.11
C THR A 554 -34.99 -7.86 -14.26
N VAL A 555 -33.84 -8.37 -14.75
CA VAL A 555 -33.36 -8.83 -16.09
C VAL A 555 -32.06 -9.70 -15.91
N LEU A 556 -31.45 -10.19 -17.01
CA LEU A 556 -30.28 -11.11 -17.14
C LEU A 556 -30.66 -12.61 -17.01
N VAL A 557 -30.14 -13.57 -17.81
CA VAL A 557 -29.04 -13.59 -18.81
C VAL A 557 -29.46 -14.34 -20.09
N GLU A 558 -29.07 -13.86 -21.28
CA GLU A 558 -28.80 -14.62 -22.53
C GLU A 558 -28.22 -13.63 -23.57
N GLY A 559 -27.32 -13.96 -24.50
CA GLY A 559 -26.55 -15.17 -24.79
C GLY A 559 -25.47 -14.89 -25.85
N LEU A 560 -24.48 -15.76 -26.04
CA LEU A 560 -23.36 -15.59 -26.99
C LEU A 560 -23.78 -15.84 -28.46
N VAL A 561 -23.48 -14.90 -29.37
CA VAL A 561 -23.20 -15.15 -30.81
C VAL A 561 -22.15 -14.16 -31.32
N ASP A 562 -21.31 -14.61 -32.26
CA ASP A 562 -20.24 -13.88 -32.94
C ASP A 562 -20.63 -12.53 -33.58
N CYS A 563 -19.62 -11.64 -33.69
CA CYS A 563 -19.21 -11.12 -35.00
C CYS A 563 -17.79 -10.51 -34.98
N HIS A 564 -16.95 -10.89 -35.95
CA HIS A 564 -15.82 -10.05 -36.36
C HIS A 564 -16.35 -8.70 -36.87
N LEU A 565 -15.88 -7.58 -36.31
CA LEU A 565 -15.96 -6.28 -36.98
C LEU A 565 -14.71 -5.43 -36.76
N SER A 566 -14.34 -4.72 -37.81
CA SER A 566 -13.12 -3.91 -37.93
C SER A 566 -12.99 -2.83 -36.86
N ALA A 567 -11.75 -2.53 -36.47
CA ALA A 567 -11.42 -1.29 -35.78
C ALA A 567 -11.99 -0.08 -36.54
N LYS A 568 -12.72 0.79 -35.83
CA LYS A 568 -13.16 2.10 -36.33
C LYS A 568 -12.43 3.20 -35.56
N GLU A 569 -11.85 4.12 -36.29
CA GLU A 569 -11.21 5.30 -35.72
C GLU A 569 -12.27 6.23 -35.11
N PHE A 570 -12.10 6.63 -33.86
CA PHE A 570 -12.92 7.67 -33.23
C PHE A 570 -12.25 9.04 -33.37
N SER A 571 -12.57 9.75 -34.46
CA SER A 571 -12.19 11.15 -34.65
C SER A 571 -13.11 12.07 -33.83
N VAL A 572 -12.61 12.62 -32.73
CA VAL A 572 -13.31 13.66 -31.96
C VAL A 572 -12.94 15.05 -32.52
N THR A 573 -13.89 15.69 -33.20
CA THR A 573 -13.70 17.05 -33.73
C THR A 573 -14.29 18.07 -32.75
N LEU A 574 -13.43 18.83 -32.07
CA LEU A 574 -13.84 19.97 -31.25
C LEU A 574 -13.95 21.24 -32.12
N PRO A 575 -15.04 22.02 -32.05
CA PRO A 575 -15.17 23.28 -32.78
C PRO A 575 -14.39 24.39 -32.06
N VAL A 576 -13.15 24.64 -32.50
CA VAL A 576 -12.40 25.85 -32.14
C VAL A 576 -12.86 27.00 -33.03
N ASN A 577 -13.16 28.16 -32.44
CA ASN A 577 -13.81 29.28 -33.10
C ASN A 577 -12.92 30.53 -33.09
N ASP A 578 -11.84 30.51 -33.87
CA ASP A 578 -10.84 31.58 -33.91
C ASP A 578 -10.82 32.36 -35.24
N ASN A 579 -11.16 33.65 -35.14
CA ASN A 579 -10.84 34.63 -36.17
C ASN A 579 -9.39 35.10 -36.01
N ASN A 580 -8.43 34.29 -36.49
CA ASN A 580 -7.19 34.73 -37.14
C ASN A 580 -6.41 33.50 -37.62
N GLY A 581 -5.99 33.48 -38.88
CA GLY A 581 -5.48 32.26 -39.51
C GLY A 581 -3.97 32.05 -39.34
N LEU A 582 -3.56 30.78 -39.13
CA LEU A 582 -2.42 30.10 -39.79
C LEU A 582 -2.21 28.69 -39.17
N GLY A 583 -2.07 27.65 -40.02
CA GLY A 583 -1.56 26.33 -39.63
C GLY A 583 -2.58 25.31 -39.11
N LYS A 584 -2.71 24.17 -39.82
CA LYS A 584 -3.31 22.93 -39.28
C LYS A 584 -2.19 22.00 -38.79
N CYS A 585 -2.15 21.72 -37.49
CA CYS A 585 -1.30 20.65 -36.96
C CYS A 585 -2.08 19.33 -36.86
N HIS A 586 -1.59 18.28 -37.51
CA HIS A 586 -2.07 16.91 -37.31
C HIS A 586 -1.18 16.21 -36.28
N ALA A 587 -1.74 15.82 -35.14
CA ALA A 587 -1.05 15.02 -34.12
C ALA A 587 -1.68 13.61 -34.06
N THR A 588 -0.90 12.58 -34.41
CA THR A 588 -1.31 11.17 -34.31
C THR A 588 -0.64 10.50 -33.11
N TRP A 589 -1.42 10.17 -32.09
CA TRP A 589 -0.93 9.44 -30.92
C TRP A 589 -1.03 7.93 -31.14
N ARG A 590 0.11 7.25 -31.28
CA ARG A 590 0.19 5.79 -31.14
C ARG A 590 0.44 5.45 -29.66
N ARG A 591 -0.50 4.76 -29.01
CA ARG A 591 -0.19 3.99 -27.79
C ARG A 591 0.52 2.71 -28.21
N ALA A 592 1.77 2.56 -27.80
CA ALA A 592 2.32 1.23 -27.53
C ALA A 592 1.83 0.81 -26.13
N PHE A 593 1.51 -0.47 -25.97
CA PHE A 593 1.36 -1.09 -24.65
C PHE A 593 2.67 -1.79 -24.30
N GLN A 594 3.15 -1.55 -23.08
CA GLN A 594 3.98 -2.44 -22.27
C GLN A 594 3.34 -2.48 -20.88
#